data_AF-A0A081AP83-F1
#
_entry.id   AF-A0A081AP83-F1
#
_cell.length_a   1.000
_cell.length_b   1.000
_cell.length_c   1.000
_cell.angle_alpha   90.00
_cell.angle_beta   90.00
_cell.angle_gamma   90.00
#
_symmetry.space_group_name_H-M   'P 1'
#
loop_
_entity.id
_entity.type
_entity.pdbx_description
1 polymer ?
#
loop_
_entity_poly.entity_id
_entity_poly.type
_entity_poly.pdbx_seq_one_letter_code
_entity_poly.pdbx_strand_id
1 'polypeptide(L)'
;MDRPTYTLLTIVALGTLFDCVACDALGLSDYNANGVVYEHERYWNKSATIPSQGSVLLLSSKLNPKTPHKYTEYLLDVSKGDNKELIAFTYTTHGSVAWTFLIDNDYNSQTCGMLLLASYVSNGGDVQSLDKLCLNKMPQFNLAVLTDFQCIYLSTEDVYDGEYNPSLRDIYT
;
A
#
# COMPACT_ATOMS: atom_id res chain seq x y z
N MET A 1 23.00 -14.96 33.44
CA MET A 1 22.79 -15.61 32.12
C MET A 1 22.00 -14.61 31.30
N ASP A 2 22.71 -13.72 30.62
CA ASP A 2 22.12 -12.65 29.82
C ASP A 2 21.65 -13.22 28.48
N ARG A 3 20.38 -12.99 28.16
CA ARG A 3 19.85 -13.23 26.82
C ARG A 3 20.10 -11.98 25.99
N PRO A 4 20.84 -12.05 24.87
CA PRO A 4 20.98 -10.91 23.99
C PRO A 4 19.63 -10.65 23.31
N THR A 5 19.13 -9.42 23.48
CA THR A 5 18.01 -8.86 22.75
C THR A 5 18.43 -8.77 21.28
N TYR A 6 17.93 -9.67 20.44
CA TYR A 6 18.06 -9.51 19.00
C TYR A 6 17.13 -8.39 18.57
N THR A 7 17.63 -7.15 18.60
CA THR A 7 17.00 -6.04 17.88
C THR A 7 16.96 -6.47 16.42
N LEU A 8 15.75 -6.70 15.92
CA LEU A 8 15.44 -7.06 14.55
C LEU A 8 15.73 -5.84 13.65
N LEU A 9 17.00 -5.47 13.54
CA LEU A 9 17.47 -4.54 12.53
C LEU A 9 17.55 -5.35 11.25
N THR A 10 16.41 -5.58 10.61
CA THR A 10 16.36 -6.06 9.24
C THR A 10 16.90 -4.92 8.37
N ILE A 11 18.22 -4.75 8.34
CA ILE A 11 18.90 -3.99 7.32
C ILE A 11 18.62 -4.78 6.05
N VAL A 12 17.63 -4.33 5.29
CA VAL A 12 17.42 -4.76 3.92
C VAL A 12 18.56 -4.15 3.12
N ALA A 13 19.76 -4.71 3.24
CA ALA A 13 20.78 -4.62 2.22
C ALA A 13 20.33 -5.54 1.07
N LEU A 14 19.24 -5.15 0.41
CA LEU A 14 18.91 -5.70 -0.90
C LEU A 14 20.10 -5.35 -1.77
N GLY A 15 20.82 -6.39 -2.23
CA GLY A 15 22.08 -6.36 -2.96
C GLY A 15 22.03 -5.51 -4.22
N THR A 16 22.02 -4.20 -4.01
CA THR A 16 22.24 -3.17 -5.00
C THR A 16 23.69 -2.75 -4.81
N LEU A 17 24.48 -2.88 -5.88
CA LEU A 17 25.92 -2.62 -5.95
C LEU A 17 26.25 -1.13 -5.80
N PHE A 18 25.71 -0.47 -4.76
CA PHE A 18 25.99 0.93 -4.48
C PHE A 18 26.95 1.05 -3.31
N ASP A 19 28.06 1.75 -3.52
CA ASP A 19 28.88 2.30 -2.43
C ASP A 19 27.95 3.07 -1.49
N CYS A 20 27.86 2.62 -0.25
CA CYS A 20 27.00 3.22 0.76
C CYS A 20 27.82 3.51 2.01
N VAL A 21 27.91 4.78 2.37
CA VAL A 21 28.62 5.28 3.56
C VAL A 21 28.15 4.59 4.85
N ALA A 22 26.86 4.21 4.91
CA ALA A 22 26.33 3.46 6.04
C ALA A 22 26.81 2.00 6.06
N CYS A 23 27.03 1.37 4.91
CA CYS A 23 27.59 0.01 4.82
C CYS A 23 29.05 -0.02 5.27
N ASP A 24 29.84 1.00 4.91
CA ASP A 24 31.25 1.11 5.33
C ASP A 24 31.37 1.26 6.85
N ALA A 25 30.54 2.11 7.46
CA ALA A 25 30.50 2.29 8.91
C ALA A 25 30.11 1.00 9.67
N LEU A 26 29.40 0.08 9.00
CA LEU A 26 28.97 -1.21 9.54
C LEU A 26 29.92 -2.36 9.17
N GLY A 27 30.99 -2.09 8.41
CA GLY A 27 31.92 -3.13 7.94
C GLY A 27 31.31 -4.11 6.93
N LEU A 28 30.25 -3.71 6.23
CA LEU A 28 29.54 -4.51 5.23
C LEU A 28 30.06 -4.29 3.80
N SER A 29 31.11 -3.46 3.64
CA SER A 29 31.73 -3.10 2.37
C SER A 29 32.33 -4.30 1.61
N ASP A 30 32.75 -5.34 2.33
CA ASP A 30 33.36 -6.55 1.75
C ASP A 30 32.35 -7.66 1.42
N TYR A 31 31.04 -7.36 1.45
CA TYR A 31 30.02 -8.33 1.10
C TYR A 31 30.04 -8.62 -0.41
N ASN A 32 30.83 -9.62 -0.78
CA ASN A 32 30.93 -10.13 -2.15
C ASN A 32 29.66 -10.90 -2.53
N ALA A 33 28.60 -10.17 -2.85
CA ALA A 33 27.39 -10.70 -3.46
C ALA A 33 27.30 -10.25 -4.91
N ASN A 34 26.85 -11.17 -5.78
CA ASN A 34 26.40 -10.79 -7.10
C ASN A 34 25.19 -9.86 -6.92
N GLY A 35 25.30 -8.62 -7.41
CA GLY A 35 24.16 -7.72 -7.44
C GLY A 35 23.00 -8.38 -8.17
N VAL A 36 21.78 -8.19 -7.68
CA VAL A 36 20.58 -8.61 -8.41
C VAL A 36 20.39 -7.60 -9.56
N VAL A 37 21.14 -7.80 -10.64
CA VAL A 37 21.04 -6.99 -11.85
C VAL A 37 19.95 -7.60 -12.72
N TYR A 38 18.86 -6.87 -12.88
CA TYR A 38 17.78 -7.25 -13.77
C TYR A 38 18.05 -6.65 -15.14
N GLU A 39 18.28 -7.49 -16.14
CA GLU A 39 18.38 -7.03 -17.52
C GLU A 39 17.07 -6.36 -17.94
N HIS A 40 17.18 -5.18 -18.56
CA HIS A 40 16.00 -4.48 -19.04
C HIS A 40 15.32 -5.28 -20.15
N GLU A 41 14.09 -5.72 -19.90
CA GLU A 41 13.32 -6.41 -20.92
C GLU A 41 12.88 -5.47 -22.05
N ARG A 42 12.37 -6.04 -23.14
CA ARG A 42 11.95 -5.28 -24.34
C ARG A 42 10.88 -4.21 -24.10
N TYR A 43 10.20 -4.24 -22.96
CA TYR A 43 9.17 -3.30 -22.55
C TYR A 43 9.61 -2.33 -21.44
N TRP A 44 10.84 -2.45 -20.96
CA TRP A 44 11.42 -1.51 -20.02
C TRP A 44 11.30 -0.08 -20.56
N ASN A 45 10.82 0.83 -19.71
CA ASN A 45 10.64 2.26 -20.01
C ASN A 45 9.81 2.53 -21.29
N LYS A 46 8.89 1.63 -21.64
CA LYS A 46 7.95 1.84 -22.73
C LYS A 46 6.54 1.99 -22.18
N SER A 47 5.89 3.08 -22.60
CA SER A 47 4.45 3.29 -22.38
C SER A 47 3.62 2.18 -23.02
N ALA A 48 2.66 1.66 -22.26
CA ALA A 48 1.62 0.78 -22.80
C ALA A 48 0.64 1.60 -23.68
N THR A 49 0.20 1.01 -24.78
CA THR A 49 -0.87 1.56 -25.62
C THR A 49 -2.14 0.77 -25.35
N ILE A 50 -3.21 1.46 -24.99
CA ILE A 50 -4.54 0.87 -24.80
C ILE A 50 -5.10 0.51 -26.19
N PRO A 51 -5.42 -0.76 -26.46
CA PRO A 51 -6.04 -1.14 -27.73
C PRO A 51 -7.37 -0.40 -27.95
N SER A 52 -7.78 -0.21 -29.21
CA SER A 52 -9.02 0.52 -29.54
C SER A 52 -10.28 -0.11 -28.93
N GLN A 53 -10.31 -1.43 -28.78
CA GLN A 53 -11.40 -2.16 -28.10
C GLN A 53 -11.18 -2.35 -26.59
N GLY A 54 -10.08 -1.82 -26.05
CA GLY A 54 -9.68 -2.01 -24.66
C GLY A 54 -9.90 -0.76 -23.83
N SER A 55 -9.85 -0.96 -22.52
CA SER A 55 -9.94 0.07 -21.51
C SER A 55 -9.07 -0.28 -20.31
N VAL A 56 -8.80 0.70 -19.46
CA VAL A 56 -7.99 0.52 -18.25
C VAL A 56 -8.69 1.16 -17.05
N LEU A 57 -9.00 0.35 -16.04
CA LEU A 57 -9.40 0.84 -14.71
C LEU A 57 -8.19 0.76 -13.77
N LEU A 58 -7.77 1.91 -13.25
CA LEU A 58 -6.75 2.02 -12.20
C LEU A 58 -7.43 2.31 -10.86
N LEU A 59 -7.10 1.52 -9.84
CA LEU A 59 -7.54 1.73 -8.47
C LEU A 59 -6.32 2.01 -7.61
N SER A 60 -6.32 3.12 -6.89
CA SER A 60 -5.19 3.50 -6.04
C SER A 60 -5.65 4.17 -4.74
N SER A 61 -4.77 4.25 -3.76
CA SER A 61 -5.02 4.98 -2.52
C SER A 61 -3.92 5.98 -2.25
N LYS A 62 -4.30 7.18 -1.82
CA LYS A 62 -3.39 8.27 -1.50
C LYS A 62 -2.51 7.98 -0.29
N LEU A 63 -2.97 7.15 0.65
CA LEU A 63 -2.20 6.70 1.82
C LEU A 63 -1.59 5.30 1.66
N ASN A 64 -1.39 4.80 0.45
CA ASN A 64 -0.72 3.52 0.24
C ASN A 64 0.82 3.69 0.31
N PRO A 65 1.50 3.19 1.37
CA PRO A 65 2.95 3.37 1.51
C PRO A 65 3.76 2.44 0.61
N LYS A 66 3.18 1.31 0.17
CA LYS A 66 3.89 0.28 -0.62
C LYS A 66 3.88 0.60 -2.11
N THR A 67 2.76 1.09 -2.63
CA THR A 67 2.63 1.58 -4.01
C THR A 67 2.06 3.00 -3.97
N PRO A 68 2.90 4.02 -3.71
CA PRO A 68 2.47 5.41 -3.60
C PRO A 68 1.64 5.88 -4.79
N HIS A 69 0.58 6.65 -4.51
CA HIS A 69 -0.38 7.14 -5.51
C HIS A 69 0.26 7.85 -6.71
N LYS A 70 1.35 8.60 -6.49
CA LYS A 70 2.12 9.28 -7.55
C LYS A 70 2.54 8.35 -8.70
N TYR A 71 2.79 7.07 -8.41
CA TYR A 71 3.17 6.11 -9.44
C TYR A 71 1.97 5.62 -10.25
N THR A 72 0.77 5.61 -9.66
CA THR A 72 -0.46 5.39 -10.43
C THR A 72 -0.80 6.59 -11.31
N GLU A 73 -0.59 7.82 -10.82
CA GLU A 73 -0.74 9.03 -11.64
C GLU A 73 0.24 9.02 -12.81
N TYR A 74 1.51 8.69 -12.56
CA TYR A 74 2.51 8.50 -13.61
C TYR A 74 2.09 7.42 -14.61
N LEU A 75 1.64 6.25 -14.14
CA LEU A 75 1.14 5.18 -15.01
C LEU A 75 -0.04 5.64 -15.88
N LEU A 76 -0.97 6.40 -15.30
CA LEU A 76 -2.10 6.97 -16.01
C LEU A 76 -1.62 7.93 -17.11
N ASP A 77 -0.71 8.85 -16.78
CA ASP A 77 -0.18 9.86 -17.71
C ASP A 77 0.56 9.24 -18.89
N VAL A 78 1.47 8.30 -18.62
CA VAL A 78 2.29 7.68 -19.68
C VAL A 78 1.53 6.66 -20.52
N SER A 79 0.37 6.16 -20.08
CA SER A 79 -0.44 5.20 -20.84
C SER A 79 -1.11 5.88 -22.03
N LYS A 80 -0.88 5.36 -23.24
CA LYS A 80 -1.41 5.96 -24.49
C LYS A 80 -2.83 5.50 -24.75
N GLY A 81 -3.75 6.46 -24.90
CA GLY A 81 -5.17 6.24 -25.13
C GLY A 81 -6.04 6.84 -24.01
N ASP A 82 -7.25 7.25 -24.36
CA ASP A 82 -8.14 8.00 -23.46
C ASP A 82 -9.17 7.13 -22.75
N ASN A 83 -9.33 5.87 -23.16
CA ASN A 83 -10.27 4.93 -22.57
C ASN A 83 -9.74 4.34 -21.25
N LYS A 84 -9.52 5.21 -20.27
CA LYS A 84 -8.92 4.87 -18.99
C LYS A 84 -9.54 5.72 -17.89
N GLU A 85 -9.63 5.15 -16.70
CA GLU A 85 -10.09 5.86 -15.52
C GLU A 85 -9.26 5.50 -14.28
N LEU A 86 -8.98 6.50 -13.46
CA LEU A 86 -8.35 6.36 -12.16
C LEU A 86 -9.34 6.70 -11.04
N ILE A 87 -9.64 5.72 -10.19
CA ILE A 87 -10.32 5.94 -8.92
C ILE A 87 -9.27 6.02 -7.80
N ALA A 88 -9.17 7.19 -7.19
CA ALA A 88 -8.25 7.47 -6.10
C ALA A 88 -8.99 7.49 -4.75
N PHE A 89 -8.80 6.43 -3.97
CA PHE A 89 -9.28 6.38 -2.59
C PHE A 89 -8.41 7.26 -1.69
N THR A 90 -9.01 7.80 -0.62
CA THR A 90 -8.30 8.73 0.26
C THR A 90 -7.32 8.00 1.18
N TYR A 91 -7.71 6.92 1.85
CA TYR A 91 -6.95 6.41 3.01
C TYR A 91 -6.81 4.89 3.11
N THR A 92 -7.11 4.12 2.07
CA THR A 92 -7.07 2.65 2.15
C THR A 92 -5.64 2.11 2.05
N THR A 93 -5.41 0.89 2.56
CA THR A 93 -4.09 0.26 2.54
C THR A 93 -3.74 -0.30 1.14
N HIS A 94 -2.59 -0.99 1.02
CA HIS A 94 -2.22 -1.65 -0.24
C HIS A 94 -3.28 -2.67 -0.64
N GLY A 95 -3.75 -2.55 -1.88
CA GLY A 95 -4.65 -3.51 -2.50
C GLY A 95 -6.06 -3.00 -2.46
N SER A 96 -6.32 -1.87 -3.12
CA SER A 96 -7.60 -1.15 -3.07
C SER A 96 -8.81 -2.02 -3.39
N VAL A 97 -8.65 -3.07 -4.20
CA VAL A 97 -9.72 -4.05 -4.47
C VAL A 97 -10.20 -4.74 -3.19
N ALA A 98 -9.29 -5.12 -2.29
CA ALA A 98 -9.59 -5.92 -1.10
C ALA A 98 -9.65 -5.11 0.21
N TRP A 99 -9.18 -3.86 0.22
CA TRP A 99 -9.00 -3.07 1.46
C TRP A 99 -9.82 -1.78 1.53
N THR A 100 -10.85 -1.65 0.68
CA THR A 100 -11.76 -0.51 0.63
C THR A 100 -13.11 -0.83 1.27
N PHE A 101 -13.09 -1.28 2.52
CA PHE A 101 -14.29 -1.69 3.25
C PHE A 101 -15.31 -0.56 3.37
N LEU A 102 -16.58 -0.91 3.22
CA LEU A 102 -17.70 0.04 3.34
C LEU A 102 -18.12 0.30 4.79
N ILE A 103 -17.65 -0.53 5.73
CA ILE A 103 -17.94 -0.42 7.16
C ILE A 103 -16.60 -0.48 7.91
N ASP A 104 -16.34 0.51 8.77
CA ASP A 104 -15.10 0.56 9.55
C ASP A 104 -14.98 -0.67 10.47
N ASN A 105 -13.78 -1.24 10.52
CA ASN A 105 -13.43 -2.43 11.32
C ASN A 105 -14.23 -3.71 11.02
N ASP A 106 -15.05 -3.75 9.96
CA ASP A 106 -15.68 -4.98 9.47
C ASP A 106 -14.94 -5.52 8.24
N TYR A 107 -13.97 -6.40 8.49
CA TYR A 107 -13.15 -7.04 7.47
C TYR A 107 -13.87 -8.13 6.66
N ASN A 108 -15.14 -8.42 6.98
CA ASN A 108 -16.00 -9.32 6.20
C ASN A 108 -16.97 -8.55 5.30
N SER A 109 -17.06 -7.22 5.47
CA SER A 109 -17.92 -6.38 4.66
C SER A 109 -17.44 -6.31 3.21
N GLN A 110 -18.36 -5.92 2.32
CA GLN A 110 -18.02 -5.67 0.92
C GLN A 110 -17.02 -4.50 0.82
N THR A 111 -16.20 -4.55 -0.23
CA THR A 111 -15.25 -3.49 -0.55
C THR A 111 -15.71 -2.70 -1.77
N CYS A 112 -15.57 -1.37 -1.74
CA CYS A 112 -15.91 -0.53 -2.87
C CYS A 112 -15.05 -0.87 -4.11
N GLY A 113 -13.78 -1.20 -3.91
CA GLY A 113 -12.86 -1.63 -4.96
C GLY A 113 -13.31 -2.91 -5.68
N MET A 114 -13.90 -3.88 -4.95
CA MET A 114 -14.49 -5.06 -5.57
C MET A 114 -15.79 -4.73 -6.33
N LEU A 115 -16.63 -3.85 -5.77
CA LEU A 115 -17.84 -3.40 -6.46
C LEU A 115 -17.53 -2.65 -7.76
N LEU A 116 -16.52 -1.78 -7.77
CA LEU A 116 -16.03 -1.11 -8.98
C LEU A 116 -15.48 -2.09 -10.01
N LEU A 117 -14.70 -3.09 -9.57
CA LEU A 117 -14.19 -4.13 -10.46
C LEU A 117 -15.32 -4.98 -11.04
N ALA A 118 -16.30 -5.36 -10.24
CA ALA A 118 -17.48 -6.10 -10.69
C ALA A 118 -18.27 -5.27 -11.72
N SER A 119 -18.52 -3.99 -11.43
CA SER A 119 -19.18 -3.07 -12.37
C SER A 119 -18.41 -2.94 -13.69
N TYR A 120 -17.09 -2.76 -13.61
CA TYR A 120 -16.21 -2.69 -14.78
C TYR A 120 -16.35 -3.92 -15.68
N VAL A 121 -16.27 -5.12 -15.09
CA VAL A 121 -16.37 -6.39 -15.82
C VAL A 121 -17.78 -6.59 -16.39
N SER A 122 -18.82 -6.34 -15.59
CA SER A 122 -20.21 -6.50 -16.02
C SER A 122 -20.60 -5.55 -17.15
N ASN A 123 -19.96 -4.38 -17.24
CA ASN A 123 -20.15 -3.41 -18.32
C ASN A 123 -19.14 -3.60 -19.48
N GLY A 124 -18.51 -4.78 -19.60
CA GLY A 124 -17.61 -5.07 -20.72
C GLY A 124 -16.34 -4.22 -20.74
N GLY A 125 -15.92 -3.70 -19.59
CA GLY A 125 -14.79 -2.79 -19.45
C GLY A 125 -15.11 -1.32 -19.75
N ASP A 126 -16.36 -0.94 -19.97
CA ASP A 126 -16.67 0.49 -20.19
C ASP A 126 -16.49 1.31 -18.90
N VAL A 127 -15.43 2.11 -18.85
CA VAL A 127 -15.12 2.97 -17.70
C VAL A 127 -16.16 4.09 -17.51
N GLN A 128 -16.83 4.53 -18.57
CA GLN A 128 -17.87 5.56 -18.49
C GLN A 128 -19.16 5.03 -17.84
N SER A 129 -19.36 3.72 -17.91
CA SER A 129 -20.53 3.03 -17.33
C SER A 129 -20.30 2.48 -15.91
N LEU A 130 -19.19 2.86 -15.26
CA LEU A 130 -18.88 2.43 -13.89
C LEU A 130 -19.93 2.91 -12.88
N ASP A 131 -20.47 1.98 -12.10
CA ASP A 131 -21.23 2.28 -10.90
C ASP A 131 -20.28 2.69 -9.77
N LYS A 132 -20.25 3.99 -9.49
CA LYS A 132 -19.38 4.63 -8.49
C LYS A 132 -20.11 4.93 -7.17
N LEU A 133 -21.34 4.45 -6.99
CA LEU A 133 -22.15 4.75 -5.80
C LEU A 133 -21.50 4.31 -4.49
N CYS A 134 -20.65 3.28 -4.52
CA CYS A 134 -19.92 2.82 -3.34
C CYS A 134 -18.96 3.87 -2.78
N LEU A 135 -18.46 4.81 -3.60
CA LEU A 135 -17.57 5.88 -3.14
C LEU A 135 -18.26 6.80 -2.11
N ASN A 136 -19.57 7.00 -2.25
CA ASN A 136 -20.36 7.79 -1.31
C ASN A 136 -20.64 7.06 0.01
N LYS A 137 -20.42 5.75 0.04
CA LYS A 137 -20.60 4.89 1.22
C LYS A 137 -19.29 4.59 1.94
N MET A 138 -18.16 5.02 1.37
CA MET A 138 -16.86 4.87 2.03
C MET A 138 -16.89 5.62 3.36
N PRO A 139 -16.37 5.01 4.44
CA PRO A 139 -16.27 5.70 5.71
C PRO A 139 -15.40 6.96 5.58
N GLN A 140 -15.52 7.85 6.57
CA GLN A 140 -14.64 9.01 6.65
C GLN A 140 -13.29 8.60 7.24
N PHE A 141 -12.22 9.24 6.76
CA PHE A 141 -10.90 9.04 7.35
C PHE A 141 -10.92 9.46 8.81
N ASN A 142 -10.59 8.53 9.69
CA ASN A 142 -10.48 8.76 11.12
C ASN A 142 -9.18 8.15 11.62
N LEU A 143 -8.47 8.90 12.46
CA LEU A 143 -7.24 8.46 13.12
C LEU A 143 -7.51 7.92 14.53
N ALA A 144 -8.77 7.85 14.98
CA ALA A 144 -9.10 7.18 16.23
C ALA A 144 -8.69 5.70 16.19
N VAL A 145 -7.88 5.27 17.15
CA VAL A 145 -7.40 3.90 17.28
C VAL A 145 -8.29 3.17 18.29
N LEU A 146 -8.64 1.90 18.05
CA LEU A 146 -9.36 1.08 19.03
C LEU A 146 -8.52 0.92 20.30
N THR A 147 -9.11 1.10 21.48
CA THR A 147 -8.41 1.05 22.78
C THR A 147 -7.51 -0.18 22.92
N ASP A 148 -8.01 -1.35 22.54
CA ASP A 148 -7.24 -2.59 22.60
C ASP A 148 -5.93 -2.50 21.79
N PHE A 149 -5.94 -1.88 20.60
CA PHE A 149 -4.73 -1.68 19.80
C PHE A 149 -3.78 -0.65 20.41
N GLN A 150 -4.30 0.40 21.05
CA GLN A 150 -3.47 1.38 21.75
C GLN A 150 -2.69 0.70 22.88
N CYS A 151 -3.38 -0.12 23.69
CA CYS A 151 -2.78 -0.86 24.80
C CYS A 151 -1.81 -1.96 24.32
N ILE A 152 -2.22 -2.79 23.36
CA ILE A 152 -1.42 -3.94 22.88
C ILE A 152 -0.14 -3.49 22.17
N TYR A 153 -0.23 -2.50 21.28
CA TYR A 153 0.90 -2.12 20.41
C TYR A 153 1.73 -0.96 20.95
N LEU A 154 1.09 -0.01 21.63
CA LEU A 154 1.75 1.23 22.08
C LEU A 154 1.86 1.33 23.60
N SER A 155 1.14 0.46 24.34
CA SER A 155 1.13 0.44 25.81
C SER A 155 0.86 1.82 26.40
N THR A 156 -0.15 2.49 25.86
CA THR A 156 -0.61 3.81 26.31
C THR A 156 -2.12 3.91 26.19
N GLU A 157 -2.74 4.81 26.97
CA GLU A 157 -4.17 5.11 26.91
C GLU A 157 -4.52 6.18 25.87
N ASP A 158 -3.50 6.91 25.38
CA ASP A 158 -3.65 7.91 24.32
C ASP A 158 -2.46 7.84 23.35
N VAL A 159 -2.71 7.46 22.11
CA VAL A 159 -1.68 7.27 21.07
C VAL A 159 -1.06 8.57 20.54
N TYR A 160 -1.64 9.72 20.85
CA TYR A 160 -1.17 11.03 20.40
C TYR A 160 -0.35 11.74 21.47
N ASP A 161 -0.86 11.76 22.70
CA ASP A 161 -0.31 12.56 23.80
C ASP A 161 -0.07 11.75 25.10
N GLY A 162 -0.30 10.43 25.09
CA GLY A 162 -0.22 9.58 26.28
C GLY A 162 1.20 9.13 26.66
N GLU A 163 1.36 8.76 27.94
CA GLU A 163 2.61 8.21 28.46
C GLU A 163 2.67 6.68 28.28
N TYR A 164 3.89 6.16 28.14
CA TYR A 164 4.12 4.72 28.08
C TYR A 164 3.88 4.07 29.46
N ASN A 165 2.98 3.10 29.50
CA ASN A 165 2.67 2.29 30.67
C ASN A 165 2.71 0.79 30.31
N PRO A 166 3.79 0.07 30.69
CA PRO A 166 3.97 -1.33 30.32
C PRO A 166 2.88 -2.26 30.86
N SER A 167 2.21 -1.88 31.96
CA SER A 167 1.14 -2.68 32.57
C SER A 167 -0.13 -2.76 31.73
N LEU A 168 -0.32 -1.87 30.75
CA LEU A 168 -1.49 -1.88 29.86
C LEU A 168 -1.49 -3.05 28.87
N ARG A 169 -0.31 -3.57 28.54
CA ARG A 169 -0.19 -4.68 27.59
C ARG A 169 -0.73 -5.99 28.16
N ASP A 170 -0.50 -6.22 29.46
CA ASP A 170 -0.86 -7.46 30.15
C ASP A 170 -2.37 -7.61 30.37
N ILE A 171 -3.16 -6.54 30.19
CA ILE A 171 -4.62 -6.56 30.34
C ILE A 171 -5.30 -7.28 29.15
N TYR A 172 -4.65 -7.31 27.99
CA TYR A 172 -5.22 -7.75 26.72
C TYR A 172 -4.51 -8.98 26.10
N THR A 173 -3.63 -9.64 26.86
CA THR A 173 -2.95 -10.89 26.49
C THR A 173 -3.25 -12.00 27.47
#